data_AF-A0A1G5HKH1-F1
#
_entry.id   AF-A0A1G5HKH1-F1
#
_cell.length_a   1.000
_cell.length_b   1.000
_cell.length_c   1.000
_cell.angle_alpha   90.00
_cell.angle_beta   90.00
_cell.angle_gamma   90.00
#
_symmetry.space_group_name_H-M   'P 1'
#
loop_
_entity.id
_entity.type
_entity.pdbx_description
1 polymer ?
#
loop_
_entity_poly.entity_id
_entity_poly.type
_entity_poly.pdbx_seq_one_letter_code
_entity_poly.pdbx_strand_id
1 'polypeptide(L)'
;MNFDIPEPGKKDTEQTDRKIVKTSPITPDTRMSVSGILHRGERRSVCVLIENDQNYAEIRMPEGEILSRKGYDEEETEEIIAYLTENMDDILNAARDVNPMKAFMK
;
A
#
# COMPACT_ATOMS: atom_id res chain seq x y z
N MET A 1 -44.20 11.13 -17.89
CA MET A 1 -42.98 11.95 -17.84
C MET A 1 -42.11 11.37 -16.75
N ASN A 2 -41.07 10.62 -17.13
CA ASN A 2 -40.14 10.02 -16.18
C ASN A 2 -39.03 11.04 -15.92
N PHE A 3 -38.96 11.56 -14.69
CA PHE A 3 -37.84 12.36 -14.24
C PHE A 3 -36.71 11.39 -13.87
N ASP A 4 -35.71 11.36 -14.73
CA ASP A 4 -34.44 10.69 -14.51
C ASP A 4 -33.75 11.41 -13.34
N ILE A 5 -33.66 10.73 -12.20
CA ILE A 5 -32.95 11.23 -11.02
C ILE A 5 -31.48 10.85 -11.23
N PRO A 6 -30.56 11.82 -11.42
CA PRO A 6 -29.15 11.47 -11.56
C PRO A 6 -28.62 10.91 -10.23
N GLU A 7 -28.07 9.70 -10.29
CA GLU A 7 -27.43 9.04 -9.15
C GLU A 7 -26.28 9.91 -8.59
N PRO A 8 -26.07 9.95 -7.27
CA PRO A 8 -25.02 10.75 -6.66
C PRO A 8 -23.65 10.25 -7.11
N GLY A 9 -22.97 11.10 -7.88
CA GLY A 9 -21.62 10.92 -8.38
C GLY A 9 -20.67 10.43 -7.29
N LYS A 10 -20.04 9.28 -7.58
CA LYS A 10 -18.92 8.76 -6.81
C LYS A 10 -17.86 9.85 -6.79
N LYS A 11 -17.57 10.37 -5.60
CA LYS A 11 -16.48 11.32 -5.40
C LYS A 11 -15.21 10.62 -5.84
N ASP A 12 -14.55 11.19 -6.84
CA ASP A 12 -13.19 10.88 -7.26
C ASP A 12 -12.27 10.96 -6.04
N THR A 13 -12.07 9.84 -5.37
CA THR A 13 -10.95 9.70 -4.45
C THR A 13 -9.74 9.52 -5.34
N GLU A 14 -8.93 10.57 -5.41
CA GLU A 14 -7.60 10.61 -6.03
C GLU A 14 -6.81 9.35 -5.65
N GLN A 15 -6.87 8.38 -6.56
CA GLN A 15 -6.31 7.05 -6.39
C GLN A 15 -4.82 7.16 -6.68
N THR A 16 -4.07 7.56 -5.66
CA THR A 16 -2.61 7.50 -5.69
C THR A 16 -2.18 6.07 -5.98
N ASP A 17 -1.40 5.89 -7.04
CA ASP A 17 -0.93 4.64 -7.68
C ASP A 17 -0.27 3.63 -6.73
N ARG A 18 -1.05 3.02 -5.84
CA ARG A 18 -0.66 1.87 -5.03
C ARG A 18 -1.36 0.64 -5.57
N LYS A 19 -0.58 -0.39 -5.91
CA LYS A 19 -1.15 -1.67 -6.33
C LYS A 19 -1.47 -2.46 -5.07
N ILE A 20 -2.73 -2.90 -4.96
CA ILE A 20 -3.13 -3.86 -3.94
C ILE A 20 -2.49 -5.18 -4.32
N VAL A 21 -1.52 -5.63 -3.53
CA VAL A 21 -0.64 -6.74 -3.88
C VAL A 21 -1.07 -8.08 -3.31
N LYS A 22 -1.86 -8.09 -2.22
CA LYS A 22 -2.55 -9.23 -1.60
C LYS A 22 -3.34 -8.74 -0.37
N THR A 23 -4.28 -9.55 0.11
CA THR A 23 -4.78 -9.46 1.50
C THR A 23 -3.66 -9.92 2.43
N SER A 24 -3.28 -9.11 3.42
CA SER A 24 -2.24 -9.51 4.39
C SER A 24 -2.73 -10.73 5.17
N PRO A 25 -1.87 -11.74 5.44
CA PRO A 25 -2.24 -12.89 6.27
C PRO A 25 -2.41 -12.54 7.75
N ILE A 26 -2.09 -11.30 8.13
CA ILE A 26 -2.06 -10.81 9.52
C ILE A 26 -3.49 -10.66 10.04
N THR A 27 -4.41 -10.14 9.22
CA THR A 27 -5.85 -10.12 9.52
C THR A 27 -6.66 -10.15 8.20
N PRO A 28 -7.76 -10.90 8.15
CA PRO A 28 -8.53 -11.11 6.92
C PRO A 28 -9.10 -9.81 6.31
N ASP A 29 -9.32 -8.79 7.14
CA ASP A 29 -9.87 -7.49 6.75
C ASP A 29 -8.79 -6.44 6.39
N THR A 30 -7.52 -6.82 6.41
CA THR A 30 -6.42 -5.90 6.15
C THR A 30 -5.96 -5.94 4.70
N ARG A 31 -5.87 -4.75 4.09
CA ARG A 31 -5.40 -4.53 2.73
C ARG A 31 -3.94 -4.14 2.74
N MET A 32 -3.16 -4.79 1.88
CA MET A 32 -1.77 -4.45 1.64
C MET A 32 -1.61 -3.75 0.29
N SER A 33 -1.06 -2.55 0.34
CA SER A 33 -0.84 -1.64 -0.77
C SER A 33 0.64 -1.37 -0.88
N VAL A 34 1.22 -1.61 -2.05
CA VAL A 34 2.65 -1.38 -2.30
C VAL A 34 2.83 -0.23 -3.27
N SER A 35 3.72 0.71 -2.94
CA SER A 35 4.10 1.79 -3.84
C SER A 35 5.04 1.28 -4.93
N GLY A 36 5.18 2.05 -6.02
CA GLY A 36 6.28 1.81 -6.98
C GLY A 36 7.66 1.87 -6.30
N ILE A 37 8.65 1.22 -6.91
CA ILE A 37 10.04 1.23 -6.43
C ILE A 37 10.60 2.65 -6.51
N LEU A 38 10.94 3.22 -5.36
CA LEU A 38 11.66 4.49 -5.26
C LEU A 38 13.16 4.23 -5.35
N HIS A 39 13.82 4.86 -6.33
CA HIS A 39 15.27 4.90 -6.40
C HIS A 39 15.75 6.18 -5.71
N ARG A 40 16.36 6.07 -4.53
CA ARG A 40 17.11 7.17 -3.90
C ARG A 40 18.60 6.87 -4.01
N GLY A 41 19.22 7.39 -5.06
CA GLY A 41 20.63 7.09 -5.37
C GLY A 41 20.80 5.63 -5.80
N GLU A 42 21.76 4.92 -5.20
CA GLU A 42 22.00 3.50 -5.44
C GLU A 42 21.05 2.56 -4.67
N ARG A 43 20.24 3.11 -3.76
CA ARG A 43 19.33 2.31 -2.92
C ARG A 43 17.92 2.29 -3.51
N ARG A 44 17.35 1.09 -3.56
CA ARG A 44 15.94 0.84 -3.90
C ARG A 44 15.15 0.71 -2.61
N SER A 45 14.12 1.52 -2.46
CA SER A 45 13.20 1.44 -1.35
C SER A 45 11.77 1.32 -1.87
N VAL A 46 10.93 0.64 -1.12
CA VAL A 46 9.51 0.49 -1.41
C VAL A 46 8.72 0.83 -0.15
N CYS A 47 7.62 1.57 -0.30
CA CYS A 47 6.72 1.84 0.80
C CYS A 47 5.57 0.85 0.74
N VAL A 48 5.34 0.15 1.85
CA VAL A 48 4.21 -0.73 2.04
C VAL A 48 3.25 -0.07 3.02
N LEU A 49 2.01 0.13 2.57
CA LEU A 49 0.91 0.54 3.42
C LEU A 49 0.06 -0.69 3.71
N ILE A 50 -0.10 -0.98 4.99
CA ILE A 50 -1.02 -1.97 5.51
C ILE A 50 -2.12 -1.24 6.24
N GLU A 51 -3.37 -1.42 5.82
CA GLU A 51 -4.49 -0.72 6.42
C GLU A 51 -5.75 -1.59 6.48
N ASN A 52 -6.57 -1.35 7.50
CA ASN A 52 -7.94 -1.82 7.60
C ASN A 52 -8.86 -0.61 7.83
N ASP A 53 -10.15 -0.82 8.11
CA ASP A 53 -11.11 0.28 8.26
C ASP A 53 -10.77 1.29 9.38
N GLN A 54 -9.92 0.91 10.37
CA GLN A 54 -9.63 1.73 11.55
C GLN A 54 -8.13 1.99 11.79
N ASN A 55 -7.28 1.09 11.32
CA ASN A 55 -5.86 1.01 11.61
C ASN A 55 -5.04 1.10 10.32
N TYR A 56 -3.85 1.67 10.41
CA TYR A 56 -2.90 1.69 9.30
C TYR A 56 -1.45 1.66 9.80
N ALA A 57 -0.55 1.07 9.01
CA ALA A 57 0.88 1.04 9.22
C ALA A 57 1.57 1.25 7.86
N GLU A 58 2.39 2.30 7.78
CA GLU A 58 3.20 2.61 6.62
C GLU A 58 4.67 2.34 6.95
N ILE A 59 5.28 1.44 6.19
CA ILE A 59 6.61 0.92 6.45
C ILE A 59 7.45 1.02 5.18
N ARG A 60 8.66 1.56 5.32
CA ARG A 60 9.65 1.60 4.24
C ARG A 60 10.53 0.37 4.31
N MET A 61 10.53 -0.38 3.22
CA MET A 61 11.36 -1.55 2.99
C MET A 61 12.49 -1.23 2.01
N PRO A 62 13.65 -1.90 2.08
CA PRO A 62 13.98 -3.02 2.99
C PRO A 62 14.45 -2.61 4.39
N GLU A 63 14.43 -1.32 4.71
CA GLU A 63 14.97 -0.78 5.97
C GLU A 63 14.12 -1.16 7.20
N GLY A 64 12.86 -1.58 7.02
CA GLY A 64 11.93 -1.87 8.11
C GLY A 64 11.52 -0.61 8.89
N GLU A 65 11.70 0.57 8.30
CA GLU A 65 11.45 1.85 8.95
C GLU A 65 9.95 2.14 8.96
N ILE A 66 9.36 2.24 10.16
CA ILE A 66 7.96 2.64 10.33
C ILE A 66 7.86 4.15 10.08
N LEU A 67 7.22 4.54 8.98
CA LEU A 67 7.00 5.95 8.65
C LEU A 67 5.82 6.52 9.44
N SER A 68 4.75 5.75 9.57
CA SER A 68 3.56 6.14 10.33
C SER A 68 2.77 4.90 10.72
N ARG A 69 2.13 4.91 11.90
CA ARG A 69 1.19 3.88 12.31
C ARG A 69 0.07 4.46 13.15
N LYS A 70 -1.09 3.81 13.11
CA LYS A 70 -2.24 4.08 13.96
C LYS A 70 -2.99 2.79 14.22
N GLY A 71 -3.28 2.51 15.48
CA GLY A 71 -4.11 1.39 15.89
C GLY A 71 -3.43 0.01 15.88
N TYR A 72 -2.25 -0.11 15.25
CA TYR A 72 -1.36 -1.26 15.42
C TYR A 72 -0.40 -1.03 16.59
N ASP A 73 -0.30 -1.99 17.50
CA ASP A 73 0.68 -1.99 18.58
C ASP A 73 2.09 -2.37 18.09
N GLU A 74 3.08 -2.42 19.00
CA GLU A 74 4.47 -2.70 18.62
C GLU A 74 4.67 -4.16 18.19
N GLU A 75 3.99 -5.10 18.85
CA GLU A 75 4.08 -6.54 18.55
C GLU A 75 3.47 -6.81 17.17
N GLU A 76 2.28 -6.27 16.90
CA GLU A 76 1.63 -6.35 15.58
C GLU A 76 2.50 -5.71 14.49
N THR A 77 3.14 -4.58 14.79
CA THR A 77 4.01 -3.90 13.81
C THR A 77 5.28 -4.71 13.54
N GLU A 78 5.85 -5.37 14.54
CA GLU A 78 6.99 -6.27 14.36
C GLU A 78 6.61 -7.50 13.53
N GLU A 79 5.44 -8.10 13.76
CA GLU A 79 4.92 -9.20 12.93
C GLU A 79 4.72 -8.75 11.48
N ILE A 80 4.20 -7.54 11.28
CA ILE A 80 4.09 -6.93 9.95
C ILE A 80 5.48 -6.84 9.30
N ILE A 81 6.47 -6.27 9.99
CA ILE A 81 7.82 -6.08 9.44
C ILE A 81 8.48 -7.43 9.13
N ALA A 82 8.32 -8.43 10.00
CA ALA A 82 8.82 -9.77 9.79
C ALA A 82 8.20 -10.37 8.50
N TYR A 83 6.88 -10.32 8.37
CA TYR A 83 6.18 -10.79 7.18
C TYR A 83 6.66 -10.09 5.90
N LEU A 84 6.80 -8.76 5.92
CA LEU A 84 7.28 -7.98 4.77
C LEU A 84 8.73 -8.31 4.42
N THR A 85 9.55 -8.64 5.42
CA THR A 85 10.96 -9.03 5.23
C THR A 85 11.06 -10.41 4.59
N GLU A 86 10.28 -11.38 5.07
CA GLU A 86 10.23 -12.74 4.52
C GLU A 86 9.68 -12.76 3.08
N ASN A 87 8.78 -11.84 2.74
CA ASN A 87 8.14 -11.75 1.42
C ASN A 87 8.73 -10.60 0.57
N MET A 88 9.93 -10.11 0.89
CA MET A 88 10.53 -8.95 0.24
C MET A 88 10.67 -9.12 -1.27
N ASP A 89 11.12 -10.29 -1.73
CA ASP A 89 11.30 -10.58 -3.15
C ASP A 89 9.98 -10.48 -3.92
N ASP A 90 8.89 -11.01 -3.36
CA ASP A 90 7.54 -10.89 -3.92
C ASP A 90 7.07 -9.44 -3.95
N ILE A 91 7.28 -8.68 -2.87
CA ILE A 91 6.89 -7.26 -2.77
C ILE A 91 7.65 -6.42 -3.79
N LEU A 92 8.95 -6.63 -3.94
CA LEU A 92 9.78 -5.94 -4.93
C LEU A 92 9.39 -6.29 -6.36
N ASN A 93 9.09 -7.56 -6.64
CA ASN A 93 8.57 -7.98 -7.94
C ASN A 93 7.20 -7.33 -8.23
N ALA A 94 6.32 -7.25 -7.24
CA ALA A 94 5.03 -6.61 -7.40
C ALA A 94 5.16 -5.10 -7.58
N ALA A 95 6.06 -4.44 -6.84
CA ALA A 95 6.40 -3.02 -6.98
C ALA A 95 7.06 -2.69 -8.32
N ARG A 96 7.77 -3.65 -8.93
CA ARG A 96 8.36 -3.51 -10.26
C ARG A 96 7.31 -3.49 -11.37
N ASP A 97 6.19 -4.19 -11.16
CA ASP A 97 5.04 -4.16 -12.08
C ASP A 97 4.22 -2.87 -11.95
N VAL A 98 4.34 -2.18 -10.80
CA VAL A 98 3.84 -0.81 -10.62
C VAL A 98 4.77 0.14 -11.37
N ASN A 99 4.38 0.50 -12.60
CA ASN A 99 5.15 1.42 -13.43
C ASN A 99 4.82 2.88 -13.03
N PRO A 100 5.70 3.59 -12.28
CA PRO A 100 5.42 4.95 -11.84
C PRO A 100 5.32 5.94 -13.01
N MET A 101 5.84 5.61 -14.20
CA MET A 101 5.74 6.48 -15.38
C MET A 101 4.36 6.45 -16.05
N LYS A 102 3.54 5.41 -15.81
CA LYS A 102 2.16 5.39 -16.32
C LYS A 102 1.25 6.39 -15.61
N ALA A 103 1.56 6.73 -14.35
CA ALA A 103 0.81 7.71 -13.56
C ALA A 103 0.97 9.16 -14.07
N PHE A 104 2.12 9.47 -14.68
CA PHE A 104 2.47 10.82 -15.12
C PHE A 104 2.12 11.13 -16.59
N MET A 105 1.60 10.17 -17.36
CA MET A 105 1.10 10.40 -18.72
C MET A 105 -0.44 10.47 -18.70
N LYS A 106 -0.99 11.62 -18.29
CA LYS A 106 -2.35 12.06 -18.60
C LYS A 106 -2.32 13.49 -19.10
#